data_AF-A0A744A5J7-F1
#
_entry.id   AF-A0A744A5J7-F1
#
_cell.length_a   1.000
_cell.length_b   1.000
_cell.length_c   1.000
_cell.angle_alpha   90.00
_cell.angle_beta   90.00
_cell.angle_gamma   90.00
#
_symmetry.space_group_name_H-M   'P 1'
#
loop_
_entity.id
_entity.type
_entity.pdbx_description
1 polymer ?
#
loop_
_entity_poly.entity_id
_entity_poly.type
_entity_poly.pdbx_seq_one_letter_code
_entity_poly.pdbx_strand_id
1 'polypeptide(L)'
;YLDRETGLHYNLYRFYDPDIGKFISGDPISLKGGINLYAYAPNPLSWIDPLGLKCSHSAKNPKEFHSAIIDKWGHKMSPAEMREVQKTIDNIKLNRPAYPRDGIPFENNFKISPDSQRLNTGSGPYREWTVKTPGVGNRGARRIVVDTKTGQAYYSHDHYDSFIEIDLGGWK
;
A
#
# COMPACT_ATOMS: atom_id res chain seq x y z
N TYR A 1 5.65 20.54 -1.81
CA TYR A 1 6.46 21.76 -1.58
C TYR A 1 5.54 22.84 -1.04
N LEU A 2 5.87 23.52 0.06
CA LEU A 2 5.05 24.62 0.58
C LEU A 2 5.36 25.90 -0.19
N ASP A 3 4.36 26.45 -0.88
CA ASP A 3 4.42 27.78 -1.44
C ASP A 3 4.11 28.81 -0.35
N ARG A 4 5.10 29.65 -0.02
CA ARG A 4 4.96 30.64 1.07
C ARG A 4 4.13 31.86 0.69
N GLU A 5 3.91 32.09 -0.60
CA GLU A 5 3.11 33.23 -1.06
C GLU A 5 1.61 32.96 -0.91
N THR A 6 1.19 31.72 -1.20
CA THR A 6 -0.23 31.33 -1.11
C THR A 6 -0.57 30.49 0.13
N GLY A 7 0.42 29.93 0.83
CA GLY A 7 0.21 28.98 1.92
C GLY A 7 -0.16 27.56 1.47
N LEU A 8 -0.22 27.32 0.14
CA LEU A 8 -0.61 26.04 -0.44
C LEU A 8 0.55 25.06 -0.55
N HIS A 9 0.24 23.77 -0.49
CA HIS A 9 1.18 22.69 -0.69
C HIS A 9 1.08 22.13 -2.11
N TYR A 10 2.16 22.22 -2.89
CA TYR A 10 2.25 21.59 -4.19
C TYR A 10 2.53 20.09 -4.08
N ASN A 11 1.55 19.27 -4.47
CA ASN A 11 1.62 17.81 -4.60
C ASN A 11 1.56 17.45 -6.09
N LEU A 12 2.66 17.73 -6.78
CA LEU A 12 3.03 17.35 -8.15
C LEU A 12 2.01 17.65 -9.26
N TYR A 13 0.79 17.12 -9.19
CA TYR A 13 -0.32 17.41 -10.10
C TYR A 13 -1.38 18.34 -9.50
N ARG A 14 -1.40 18.56 -8.17
CA ARG A 14 -2.42 19.37 -7.49
C ARG A 14 -1.85 20.25 -6.39
N PHE A 15 -2.56 21.35 -6.11
CA PHE A 15 -2.33 22.20 -4.94
C PHE A 15 -3.27 21.81 -3.81
N TYR A 16 -2.70 21.49 -2.66
CA TYR A 16 -3.39 21.14 -1.42
C TYR A 16 -3.46 22.36 -0.50
N ASP A 17 -4.65 22.65 0.00
CA ASP A 17 -4.88 23.68 0.99
C ASP A 17 -4.95 23.01 2.39
N PRO A 18 -3.96 23.25 3.26
CA PRO A 18 -3.92 22.66 4.59
C PRO A 18 -4.98 23.21 5.54
N ASP A 19 -5.51 24.42 5.32
CA ASP A 19 -6.50 25.05 6.21
C ASP A 19 -7.88 24.39 6.06
N ILE A 20 -8.23 23.96 4.84
CA ILE A 20 -9.50 23.26 4.57
C ILE A 20 -9.35 21.74 4.40
N GLY A 21 -8.12 21.23 4.34
CA GLY A 21 -7.82 19.81 4.24
C GLY A 21 -8.17 19.17 2.89
N LYS A 22 -8.08 19.92 1.78
CA LYS A 22 -8.52 19.49 0.44
C LYS A 22 -7.62 19.99 -0.68
N PHE A 23 -7.71 19.37 -1.85
CA PHE A 23 -7.16 19.96 -3.07
C PHE A 23 -8.05 21.10 -3.56
N ILE A 24 -7.44 22.17 -4.07
CA ILE A 24 -8.17 23.30 -4.66
C ILE A 24 -8.55 23.07 -6.13
N SER A 25 -7.92 22.08 -6.77
CA SER A 25 -8.24 21.62 -8.12
C SER A 25 -8.83 20.21 -8.10
N GLY A 26 -9.77 19.95 -9.02
CA GLY A 26 -10.37 18.63 -9.18
C GLY A 26 -9.35 17.59 -9.67
N ASP A 27 -9.55 16.33 -9.28
CA ASP A 27 -8.67 15.22 -9.66
C ASP A 27 -8.57 15.06 -11.18
N PRO A 28 -7.36 15.15 -11.78
CA PRO A 28 -7.19 15.00 -13.22
C PRO A 28 -7.50 13.57 -13.73
N ILE A 29 -7.50 12.55 -12.86
CA ILE A 29 -8.00 11.21 -13.20
C ILE A 29 -9.50 11.04 -12.94
N SER A 30 -10.18 12.12 -12.58
CA SER A 30 -11.65 12.20 -12.39
C SER A 30 -12.14 11.13 -11.40
N LEU A 31 -13.27 10.49 -11.68
CA LEU A 31 -13.88 9.47 -10.81
C LEU A 31 -12.96 8.27 -10.48
N LYS A 32 -11.86 8.07 -11.23
CA LYS A 32 -10.88 7.02 -10.92
C LYS A 32 -10.04 7.33 -9.67
N GLY A 33 -9.93 8.60 -9.28
CA GLY A 33 -9.27 9.05 -8.05
C GLY A 33 -10.17 8.96 -6.82
N GLY A 34 -11.48 8.81 -7.02
CA GLY A 34 -12.49 8.70 -5.97
C GLY A 34 -13.74 9.51 -6.29
N ILE A 35 -14.78 9.36 -5.47
CA ILE A 35 -16.07 10.06 -5.64
C ILE A 35 -15.91 11.56 -5.33
N ASN A 36 -15.01 11.93 -4.42
CA ASN A 36 -14.72 13.31 -4.09
C ASN A 36 -13.45 13.78 -4.80
N LEU A 37 -13.64 14.52 -5.91
CA LEU A 37 -12.56 15.01 -6.77
C LEU A 37 -11.61 16.01 -6.09
N TYR A 38 -12.01 16.56 -4.95
CA TYR A 38 -11.22 17.54 -4.18
C TYR A 38 -10.63 16.94 -2.90
N ALA A 39 -10.91 15.66 -2.61
CA ALA A 39 -10.40 15.03 -1.39
C ALA A 39 -8.88 14.85 -1.45
N TYR A 40 -8.20 15.25 -0.38
CA TYR A 40 -6.78 14.95 -0.20
C TYR A 40 -6.54 13.46 0.01
N ALA A 41 -7.32 12.86 0.91
CA ALA A 41 -7.44 11.42 1.01
C ALA A 41 -8.77 10.97 1.62
N PRO A 42 -9.23 9.73 1.36
CA PRO A 42 -10.43 9.17 2.00
C PRO A 42 -10.33 9.17 3.52
N ASN A 43 -9.14 8.89 4.06
CA ASN A 43 -8.81 9.06 5.47
C ASN A 43 -7.39 9.66 5.59
N PRO A 44 -7.24 10.98 5.81
CA PRO A 44 -5.94 11.66 5.84
C PRO A 44 -5.04 11.23 7.02
N LEU A 45 -5.56 10.44 7.97
CA LEU A 45 -4.76 9.88 9.07
C LEU A 45 -3.96 8.63 8.67
N SER A 46 -4.48 7.84 7.72
CA SER A 46 -3.87 6.57 7.30
C SER A 46 -3.48 6.52 5.81
N TRP A 47 -3.90 7.53 5.05
CA TRP A 47 -3.66 7.62 3.62
C TRP A 47 -2.84 8.86 3.29
N ILE A 48 -1.91 8.69 2.37
CA ILE A 48 -1.16 9.79 1.77
C ILE A 48 -1.44 9.77 0.26
N ASP A 49 -1.54 10.96 -0.36
CA ASP A 49 -1.58 11.09 -1.83
C ASP A 49 -0.35 11.89 -2.29
N PRO A 50 0.84 11.25 -2.36
CA PRO A 50 2.09 11.96 -2.65
C PRO A 50 2.11 12.59 -4.04
N LEU A 51 1.31 12.05 -4.97
CA LEU A 51 1.24 12.53 -6.34
C LEU A 51 0.05 13.48 -6.56
N GLY A 52 -0.94 13.51 -5.67
CA GLY A 52 -2.17 14.23 -5.97
C GLY A 52 -2.98 13.53 -7.06
N LEU A 53 -3.02 12.20 -7.07
CA LEU A 53 -3.77 11.41 -8.06
C LEU A 53 -4.54 10.25 -7.43
N LYS A 54 -3.95 9.57 -6.44
CA LYS A 54 -4.58 8.41 -5.80
C LYS A 54 -3.89 8.14 -4.47
N CYS A 55 -4.71 8.04 -3.44
CA CYS A 55 -4.24 7.83 -2.09
C CYS A 55 -3.71 6.38 -1.92
N SER A 56 -2.50 6.23 -1.40
CA SER A 56 -1.98 4.94 -0.90
C SER A 56 -2.16 4.87 0.61
N HIS A 57 -2.62 3.73 1.13
CA HIS A 57 -2.49 3.47 2.56
C HIS A 57 -1.02 3.18 2.83
N SER A 58 -0.43 3.86 3.81
CA SER A 58 0.90 3.56 4.29
C SER A 58 0.80 3.21 5.77
N ALA A 59 1.27 2.01 6.13
CA ALA A 59 1.21 1.51 7.50
C ALA A 59 2.62 1.40 8.09
N LYS A 60 2.89 2.17 9.15
CA LYS A 60 4.22 2.22 9.76
C LYS A 60 4.44 1.13 10.80
N ASN A 61 3.39 0.56 11.36
CA ASN A 61 3.45 -0.41 12.45
C ASN A 61 2.27 -1.40 12.37
N PRO A 62 2.28 -2.50 13.16
CA PRO A 62 1.22 -3.51 13.11
C PRO A 62 -0.18 -2.98 13.40
N LYS A 63 -0.33 -1.94 14.23
CA LYS A 63 -1.64 -1.35 14.56
C LYS A 63 -2.21 -0.57 13.38
N GLU A 64 -1.40 0.30 12.77
CA GLU A 64 -1.77 1.02 11.56
C GLU A 64 -2.06 0.08 10.40
N PHE A 65 -1.27 -1.00 10.28
CA PHE A 65 -1.53 -2.03 9.27
C PHE A 65 -2.90 -2.68 9.47
N HIS A 66 -3.23 -3.10 10.69
CA HIS A 66 -4.54 -3.69 10.96
C HIS A 66 -5.68 -2.72 10.64
N SER A 67 -5.53 -1.44 10.98
CA SER A 67 -6.49 -0.39 10.62
C SER A 67 -6.63 -0.25 9.10
N ALA A 68 -5.51 -0.20 8.37
CA ALA A 68 -5.51 -0.10 6.92
C ALA A 68 -6.17 -1.31 6.25
N ILE A 69 -6.05 -2.51 6.85
CA ILE A 69 -6.72 -3.71 6.34
C ILE A 69 -8.23 -3.61 6.47
N ILE A 70 -8.72 -3.11 7.62
CA ILE A 70 -10.14 -2.87 7.86
C ILE A 70 -10.65 -1.79 6.90
N ASP A 71 -9.96 -0.67 6.79
CA ASP A 71 -10.37 0.46 5.95
C ASP A 71 -10.43 0.10 4.47
N LYS A 72 -9.43 -0.64 3.96
CA LYS A 72 -9.32 -0.95 2.54
C LYS A 72 -10.15 -2.16 2.11
N TRP A 73 -10.10 -3.24 2.88
CA TRP A 73 -10.68 -4.54 2.50
C TRP A 73 -11.87 -4.94 3.37
N GLY A 74 -12.27 -4.13 4.35
CA GLY A 74 -13.36 -4.47 5.28
C GLY A 74 -13.05 -5.67 6.17
N HIS A 75 -11.78 -6.10 6.24
CA HIS A 75 -11.39 -7.35 6.90
C HIS A 75 -10.77 -7.10 8.26
N LYS A 76 -11.28 -7.78 9.29
CA LYS A 76 -10.67 -7.77 10.63
C LYS A 76 -9.78 -8.99 10.80
N MET A 77 -8.47 -8.80 10.64
CA MET A 77 -7.49 -9.88 10.82
C MET A 77 -7.50 -10.46 12.24
N SER A 78 -7.54 -11.77 12.32
CA SER A 78 -7.34 -12.51 13.56
C SER A 78 -5.89 -12.43 14.05
N PRO A 79 -5.63 -12.73 15.33
CA PRO A 79 -4.26 -12.79 15.86
C PRO A 79 -3.36 -13.78 15.13
N ALA A 80 -3.91 -14.90 14.63
CA ALA A 80 -3.16 -15.87 13.85
C ALA A 80 -2.71 -15.29 12.50
N GLU A 81 -3.58 -14.54 11.83
CA GLU A 81 -3.25 -13.88 10.58
C GLU A 81 -2.20 -12.78 10.77
N MET A 82 -2.32 -11.97 11.83
CA MET A 82 -1.31 -10.95 12.17
C MET A 82 0.06 -11.58 12.43
N ARG A 83 0.11 -12.75 13.09
CA ARG A 83 1.36 -13.50 13.31
C ARG A 83 1.99 -13.98 12.01
N GLU A 84 1.19 -14.45 11.05
CA GLU A 84 1.73 -14.85 9.74
C GLU A 84 2.32 -13.66 8.97
N VAL A 85 1.71 -12.46 9.08
CA VAL A 85 2.29 -11.24 8.50
C VAL A 85 3.64 -10.90 9.15
N GLN A 86 3.70 -10.85 10.49
CA GLN A 86 4.94 -10.60 11.22
C GLN A 86 6.04 -11.60 10.83
N LYS A 87 5.70 -12.89 10.79
CA LYS A 87 6.62 -13.95 10.40
C LYS A 87 7.15 -13.76 8.97
N THR A 88 6.31 -13.40 8.01
CA THR A 88 6.76 -13.11 6.65
C THR A 88 7.67 -11.89 6.61
N ILE A 89 7.39 -10.84 7.39
CA ILE A 89 8.26 -9.66 7.51
C ILE A 89 9.63 -10.02 8.09
N ASP A 90 9.68 -10.85 9.14
CA ASP A 90 10.94 -11.32 9.73
C ASP A 90 11.75 -12.15 8.73
N ASN A 91 11.07 -13.01 7.97
CA ASN A 91 11.67 -13.78 6.89
C ASN A 91 12.25 -12.88 5.78
N ILE A 92 11.55 -11.81 5.41
CA ILE A 92 12.05 -10.81 4.45
C ILE A 92 13.32 -10.14 4.99
N LYS A 93 13.27 -9.64 6.24
CA LYS A 93 14.41 -8.96 6.89
C LYS A 93 15.65 -9.84 7.01
N LEU A 94 15.45 -11.13 7.30
CA LEU A 94 16.52 -12.11 7.47
C LEU A 94 16.89 -12.81 6.16
N ASN A 95 16.21 -12.51 5.06
CA ASN A 95 16.31 -13.21 3.78
C ASN A 95 16.18 -14.74 3.92
N ARG A 96 15.15 -15.19 4.65
CA ARG A 96 14.84 -16.60 4.97
C ARG A 96 13.52 -17.02 4.30
N PRO A 97 13.51 -17.41 3.01
CA PRO A 97 12.30 -17.83 2.33
C PRO A 97 11.65 -19.05 3.02
N ALA A 98 10.34 -18.99 3.25
CA ALA A 98 9.59 -20.10 3.86
C ALA A 98 8.91 -20.98 2.80
N TYR A 99 8.63 -20.42 1.62
CA TYR A 99 8.03 -21.12 0.50
C TYR A 99 8.93 -21.08 -0.74
N PRO A 100 8.84 -22.05 -1.66
CA PRO A 100 9.70 -22.13 -2.84
C PRO A 100 9.64 -20.91 -3.78
N ARG A 101 8.52 -20.15 -3.76
CA ARG A 101 8.35 -18.94 -4.57
C ARG A 101 8.65 -17.65 -3.80
N ASP A 102 9.08 -17.72 -2.56
CA ASP A 102 9.45 -16.51 -1.82
C ASP A 102 10.78 -15.97 -2.34
N GLY A 103 10.84 -14.66 -2.57
CA GLY A 103 12.03 -13.96 -3.06
C GLY A 103 12.24 -14.00 -4.57
N ILE A 104 11.31 -14.58 -5.35
CA ILE A 104 11.39 -14.57 -6.83
C ILE A 104 10.96 -13.21 -7.40
N PRO A 105 11.43 -12.83 -8.60
CA PRO A 105 10.98 -11.63 -9.28
C PRO A 105 9.46 -11.56 -9.44
N PHE A 106 8.88 -10.40 -9.14
CA PHE A 106 7.47 -10.09 -9.37
C PHE A 106 7.34 -9.13 -10.56
N GLU A 107 6.63 -9.57 -11.60
CA GLU A 107 6.53 -8.87 -12.89
C GLU A 107 5.56 -7.67 -12.88
N ASN A 108 4.77 -7.49 -11.83
CA ASN A 108 3.85 -6.34 -11.67
C ASN A 108 2.87 -6.16 -12.86
N ASN A 109 2.47 -7.27 -13.48
CA ASN A 109 1.61 -7.30 -14.67
C ASN A 109 0.22 -7.91 -14.40
N PHE A 110 -0.06 -8.35 -13.17
CA PHE A 110 -1.36 -8.92 -12.80
C PHE A 110 -2.50 -7.93 -13.03
N LYS A 111 -3.57 -8.42 -13.66
CA LYS A 111 -4.81 -7.68 -13.89
C LYS A 111 -5.99 -8.62 -13.66
N ILE A 112 -6.52 -8.58 -12.45
CA ILE A 112 -7.59 -9.46 -11.97
C ILE A 112 -8.94 -8.76 -12.08
N SER A 113 -8.97 -7.44 -11.89
CA SER A 113 -10.15 -6.59 -12.02
C SER A 113 -9.86 -5.37 -12.92
N PRO A 114 -10.90 -4.63 -13.36
CA PRO A 114 -10.71 -3.37 -14.09
C PRO A 114 -9.91 -2.33 -13.28
N ASP A 115 -9.95 -2.41 -11.96
CA ASP A 115 -9.36 -1.45 -11.02
C ASP A 115 -8.04 -1.95 -10.39
N SER A 116 -7.49 -3.08 -10.86
CA SER A 116 -6.25 -3.65 -10.35
C SER A 116 -5.15 -2.59 -10.26
N GLN A 117 -4.56 -2.47 -9.08
CA GLN A 117 -3.48 -1.54 -8.81
C GLN A 117 -2.16 -2.12 -9.34
N ARG A 118 -1.37 -1.27 -9.98
CA ARG A 118 0.03 -1.59 -10.29
C ARG A 118 0.94 -0.87 -9.30
N LEU A 119 2.03 -1.52 -8.93
CA LEU A 119 3.13 -0.89 -8.21
C LEU A 119 3.88 0.00 -9.22
N ASN A 120 3.36 1.19 -9.49
CA ASN A 120 3.97 2.15 -10.43
C ASN A 120 4.97 3.06 -9.69
N THR A 121 5.88 2.48 -8.91
CA THR A 121 6.81 3.26 -8.07
C THR A 121 7.95 3.89 -8.88
N GLY A 122 7.99 3.66 -10.20
CA GLY A 122 9.11 4.05 -11.07
C GLY A 122 10.39 3.23 -10.84
N SER A 123 10.30 2.19 -10.01
CA SER A 123 11.40 1.35 -9.56
C SER A 123 11.06 -0.14 -9.72
N GLY A 124 12.05 -1.00 -9.49
CA GLY A 124 12.04 -2.42 -9.79
C GLY A 124 13.46 -2.92 -10.09
N PRO A 125 13.76 -4.21 -9.96
CA PRO A 125 12.81 -5.32 -9.87
C PRO A 125 12.18 -5.48 -8.47
N TYR A 126 10.98 -6.05 -8.46
CA TYR A 126 10.27 -6.41 -7.23
C TYR A 126 10.46 -7.90 -6.92
N ARG A 127 10.30 -8.29 -5.66
CA ARG A 127 10.26 -9.69 -5.23
C ARG A 127 9.00 -10.01 -4.45
N GLU A 128 8.38 -11.16 -4.72
CA GLU A 128 7.18 -11.60 -3.99
C GLU A 128 7.52 -12.49 -2.78
N TRP A 129 6.69 -12.39 -1.75
CA TRP A 129 6.75 -13.19 -0.54
C TRP A 129 5.34 -13.64 -0.14
N THR A 130 5.20 -14.92 0.18
CA THR A 130 3.92 -15.52 0.55
C THR A 130 3.58 -15.18 1.99
N VAL A 131 2.36 -14.68 2.22
CA VAL A 131 1.78 -14.57 3.57
C VAL A 131 0.76 -15.68 3.73
N LYS A 132 1.06 -16.66 4.58
CA LYS A 132 0.20 -17.83 4.78
C LYS A 132 -1.18 -17.40 5.26
N THR A 133 -2.25 -18.03 4.77
CA THR A 133 -3.58 -17.92 5.37
C THR A 133 -3.81 -19.09 6.32
N PRO A 134 -3.96 -18.86 7.64
CA PRO A 134 -4.20 -19.93 8.61
C PRO A 134 -5.38 -20.80 8.20
N GLY A 135 -5.24 -22.13 8.32
CA GLY A 135 -6.28 -23.10 7.97
C GLY A 135 -6.44 -23.38 6.47
N VAL A 136 -5.76 -22.63 5.58
CA VAL A 136 -5.81 -22.88 4.14
C VAL A 136 -4.61 -23.73 3.71
N GLY A 137 -4.87 -24.81 2.96
CA GLY A 137 -3.86 -25.76 2.51
C GLY A 137 -3.01 -25.29 1.31
N ASN A 138 -3.42 -24.20 0.65
CA ASN A 138 -2.68 -23.58 -0.45
C ASN A 138 -1.97 -22.27 0.02
N ARG A 139 -1.23 -21.61 -0.88
CA ARG A 139 -0.51 -20.35 -0.59
C ARG A 139 -1.41 -19.17 -0.21
N GLY A 140 -2.73 -19.29 -0.37
CA GLY A 140 -3.69 -18.21 -0.17
C GLY A 140 -3.49 -17.03 -1.12
N ALA A 141 -4.26 -15.96 -0.91
CA ALA A 141 -4.22 -14.73 -1.71
C ALA A 141 -3.18 -13.70 -1.23
N ARG A 142 -2.66 -13.85 0.00
CA ARG A 142 -1.98 -12.75 0.70
C ARG A 142 -0.49 -12.72 0.40
N ARG A 143 0.04 -11.55 0.09
CA ARG A 143 1.40 -11.37 -0.42
C ARG A 143 2.05 -10.11 0.13
N ILE A 144 3.36 -10.16 0.29
CA ILE A 144 4.19 -8.95 0.43
C ILE A 144 5.08 -8.89 -0.80
N VAL A 145 5.15 -7.72 -1.43
CA VAL A 145 6.01 -7.43 -2.56
C VAL A 145 7.02 -6.38 -2.13
N VAL A 146 8.31 -6.63 -2.37
CA VAL A 146 9.40 -5.75 -1.94
C VAL A 146 10.12 -5.20 -3.17
N ASP A 147 10.29 -3.89 -3.22
CA ASP A 147 11.16 -3.22 -4.17
C ASP A 147 12.62 -3.44 -3.76
N THR A 148 13.38 -4.15 -4.59
CA THR A 148 14.78 -4.48 -4.27
C THR A 148 15.74 -3.29 -4.36
N LYS A 149 15.33 -2.19 -5.02
CA LYS A 149 16.15 -0.97 -5.11
C LYS A 149 15.93 -0.05 -3.93
N THR A 150 14.67 0.19 -3.57
CA THR A 150 14.32 1.18 -2.52
C THR A 150 14.14 0.53 -1.14
N GLY A 151 13.88 -0.77 -1.08
CA GLY A 151 13.52 -1.48 0.14
C GLY A 151 12.05 -1.25 0.58
N GLN A 152 11.26 -0.50 -0.20
CA GLN A 152 9.84 -0.33 0.08
C GLN A 152 9.08 -1.65 -0.06
N ALA A 153 8.09 -1.85 0.79
CA ALA A 153 7.29 -3.06 0.82
C ALA A 153 5.80 -2.75 0.68
N TYR A 154 5.10 -3.66 0.01
CA TYR A 154 3.70 -3.52 -0.32
C TYR A 154 2.97 -4.80 0.05
N TYR A 155 1.92 -4.69 0.85
CA TYR A 155 1.06 -5.81 1.19
C TYR A 155 -0.16 -5.85 0.28
N SER A 156 -0.49 -7.03 -0.21
CA SER A 156 -1.76 -7.32 -0.89
C SER A 156 -2.52 -8.40 -0.12
N HIS A 157 -3.80 -8.14 0.13
CA HIS A 157 -4.72 -9.10 0.72
C HIS A 157 -5.40 -10.00 -0.32
N ASP A 158 -5.44 -9.54 -1.57
CA ASP A 158 -6.34 -9.93 -2.65
C ASP A 158 -5.58 -10.38 -3.91
N HIS A 159 -4.43 -11.03 -3.71
CA HIS A 159 -3.64 -11.65 -4.78
C HIS A 159 -3.20 -10.66 -5.87
N TYR A 160 -2.54 -9.58 -5.46
CA TYR A 160 -2.00 -8.52 -6.31
C TYR A 160 -3.05 -7.61 -6.95
N ASP A 161 -4.34 -7.74 -6.62
CA ASP A 161 -5.37 -6.85 -7.16
C ASP A 161 -5.25 -5.44 -6.56
N SER A 162 -4.90 -5.32 -5.28
CA SER A 162 -4.61 -4.03 -4.67
C SER A 162 -3.55 -4.11 -3.57
N PHE A 163 -2.95 -2.95 -3.24
CA PHE A 163 -1.82 -2.89 -2.32
C PHE A 163 -1.95 -1.79 -1.27
N ILE A 164 -1.33 -2.01 -0.12
CA ILE A 164 -0.98 -0.95 0.84
C ILE A 164 0.54 -0.96 1.02
N GLU A 165 1.13 0.22 1.19
CA GLU A 165 2.54 0.32 1.57
C GLU A 165 2.70 -0.03 3.05
N ILE A 166 3.76 -0.77 3.37
CA ILE A 166 4.10 -1.14 4.75
C ILE A 166 5.56 -0.80 5.01
N ASP A 167 5.83 -0.19 6.17
CA ASP A 167 7.19 -0.02 6.67
C ASP A 167 7.61 -1.31 7.38
N LEU A 168 8.58 -2.04 6.82
CA LEU A 168 9.10 -3.25 7.45
C LEU A 168 9.76 -2.93 8.81
N GLY A 169 10.38 -1.75 8.97
CA GLY A 169 11.14 -1.35 10.16
C GLY A 169 10.31 -1.19 11.42
N GLY A 170 9.04 -0.79 11.30
CA GLY A 170 8.16 -0.60 12.46
C GLY A 170 7.47 -1.87 12.98
N TRP A 171 7.78 -3.04 12.40
CA TRP A 171 7.36 -4.35 12.91
C TRP A 171 8.46 -4.95 13.77
N LYS A 172 8.10 -5.47 14.95
CA LYS A 172 9.03 -5.96 15.97
C LYS A 172 8.64 -7.34 16.46
#